data_AF-J0MWI3-F1
#
_entry.id   AF-J0MWI3-F1
#
_cell.length_a   1.000
_cell.length_b   1.000
_cell.length_c   1.000
_cell.angle_alpha   90.00
_cell.angle_beta   90.00
_cell.angle_gamma   90.00
#
_symmetry.space_group_name_H-M   'P 1'
#
loop_
_entity.id
_entity.type
_entity.pdbx_description
1 polymer ?
#
loop_
_entity_poly.entity_id
_entity_poly.type
_entity_poly.pdbx_seq_one_letter_code
_entity_poly.pdbx_strand_id
1 'polypeptide(L)'
;MLPVVWRVALFSGADVGFAQADLFKSTVAGTAYILSLEVVQVTAGVLCLGLIHPWGERVPRWVPRLGGREIPRLLPLVVGGTGNAVLYLINGALAIRFGAVWLGLADGWTPAEGMN
;
A
#
# COMPACT_ATOMS: atom_id res chain seq x y z
N MET A 1 5.46 -19.75 -4.62
CA MET A 1 5.74 -20.39 -3.33
C MET A 1 6.71 -19.56 -2.48
N LEU A 2 7.83 -19.11 -3.04
CA LEU A 2 8.81 -18.23 -2.36
C LEU A 2 8.23 -16.97 -1.64
N PRO A 3 7.26 -16.22 -2.20
CA PRO A 3 6.76 -14.99 -1.57
C PRO A 3 5.89 -15.23 -0.33
N VAL A 4 5.11 -16.32 -0.34
CA VAL A 4 4.21 -16.67 0.77
C VAL A 4 5.03 -17.15 1.97
N VAL A 5 6.07 -17.95 1.72
CA VAL A 5 6.99 -18.43 2.76
C VAL A 5 7.72 -17.25 3.41
N TRP A 6 8.15 -16.27 2.62
CA TRP A 6 8.79 -15.06 3.14
C TRP A 6 7.86 -14.23 4.04
N ARG A 7 6.60 -14.01 3.63
CA ARG A 7 5.62 -13.30 4.45
C ARG A 7 5.29 -14.02 5.75
N VAL A 8 5.11 -15.35 5.69
CA VAL A 8 4.85 -16.16 6.89
C VAL A 8 6.04 -16.10 7.86
N ALA A 9 7.28 -16.13 7.36
CA ALA A 9 8.48 -15.96 8.18
C ALA A 9 8.54 -14.57 8.85
N LEU A 10 8.13 -13.53 8.14
CA LEU A 10 8.08 -12.15 8.63
C LEU A 10 7.06 -11.99 9.77
N PHE A 11 5.89 -12.64 9.62
CA PHE A 11 4.85 -12.73 10.66
C PHE A 11 5.26 -13.62 11.84
N SER A 12 6.02 -14.68 11.62
CA SER A 12 6.47 -15.61 12.66
C SER A 12 7.59 -15.07 13.54
N GLY A 13 8.01 -13.81 13.36
CA GLY A 13 9.09 -13.24 14.14
C GLY A 13 10.50 -13.62 13.65
N ALA A 14 10.63 -14.36 12.55
CA ALA A 14 11.94 -14.73 12.02
C ALA A 14 12.63 -13.48 11.47
N ASP A 15 13.88 -13.28 11.85
CA ASP A 15 14.69 -12.16 11.37
C ASP A 15 15.06 -12.40 9.91
N VAL A 16 14.29 -11.80 9.01
CA VAL A 16 14.50 -11.86 7.56
C VAL A 16 15.37 -10.69 7.06
N GLY A 17 16.10 -10.01 7.96
CA GLY A 17 17.05 -8.95 7.62
C GLY A 17 16.48 -7.53 7.71
N PHE A 18 15.39 -7.32 8.44
CA PHE A 18 14.90 -5.98 8.76
C PHE A 18 15.47 -5.55 10.11
N ALA A 19 16.59 -4.81 10.10
CA ALA A 19 17.32 -4.37 11.29
C ALA A 19 16.48 -3.59 12.35
N GLN A 20 15.24 -3.19 12.02
CA GLN A 20 14.32 -2.51 12.94
C GLN A 20 12.97 -3.25 13.15
N ALA A 21 12.82 -4.50 12.72
CA ALA A 21 11.55 -5.24 12.86
C ALA A 21 11.10 -5.39 14.33
N ASP A 22 12.03 -5.46 15.28
CA ASP A 22 11.73 -5.55 16.71
C ASP A 22 11.15 -4.26 17.29
N LEU A 23 11.51 -3.09 16.75
CA LEU A 23 10.95 -1.79 17.15
C LEU A 23 9.48 -1.65 16.73
N PHE A 24 9.10 -2.23 15.59
CA PHE A 24 7.72 -2.19 15.11
C PHE A 24 6.85 -3.28 15.73
N LYS A 25 7.40 -4.46 16.07
CA LYS A 25 6.66 -5.54 16.74
C LYS A 25 6.38 -5.29 18.22
N SER A 26 7.28 -4.58 18.92
CA SER A 26 7.13 -4.26 20.35
C SER A 26 6.03 -3.23 20.64
N THR A 27 5.58 -2.48 19.63
CA THR A 27 4.51 -1.48 19.77
C THR A 27 3.28 -1.92 18.98
N VAL A 28 2.10 -1.89 19.62
CA VAL A 28 0.81 -2.24 18.98
C VAL A 28 0.59 -1.48 17.66
N ALA A 29 1.02 -0.21 17.60
CA ALA A 29 0.94 0.62 16.40
C ALA A 29 1.80 0.12 15.22
N GLY A 30 2.99 -0.43 15.47
CA GLY A 30 3.86 -0.94 14.42
C GLY A 30 3.35 -2.26 13.84
N THR A 31 2.82 -3.14 14.70
CA THR A 31 2.13 -4.35 14.24
C THR A 31 0.86 -4.02 13.44
N ALA A 32 0.07 -3.05 13.89
CA ALA A 32 -1.12 -2.57 13.17
C ALA A 32 -0.77 -1.97 11.80
N TYR A 33 0.35 -1.23 11.72
CA TYR A 33 0.84 -0.67 10.45
C TYR A 33 1.18 -1.79 9.44
N ILE A 34 1.95 -2.79 9.84
CA ILE A 34 2.33 -3.91 8.96
C ILE A 34 1.09 -4.69 8.50
N LEU A 35 0.16 -4.99 9.41
CA LEU A 35 -1.10 -5.65 9.06
C LEU A 35 -1.92 -4.82 8.07
N SER A 36 -1.98 -3.51 8.27
CA SER A 36 -2.68 -2.60 7.36
C SER A 36 -2.06 -2.62 5.97
N LEU A 37 -0.73 -2.61 5.87
CA LEU A 37 -0.02 -2.70 4.59
C LEU A 37 -0.30 -4.02 3.86
N GLU A 38 -0.29 -5.15 4.56
CA GLU A 38 -0.60 -6.46 3.96
C GLU A 38 -2.05 -6.52 3.46
N VAL A 39 -3.01 -6.02 4.25
CA VAL A 39 -4.41 -5.92 3.84
C VAL A 39 -4.56 -5.07 2.58
N VAL A 40 -3.90 -3.91 2.53
CA VAL A 40 -3.89 -3.03 1.35
C VAL A 40 -3.32 -3.77 0.14
N GLN A 41 -2.22 -4.50 0.30
CA GLN A 41 -1.56 -5.20 -0.79
C GLN A 41 -2.39 -6.36 -1.34
N VAL A 42 -3.01 -7.14 -0.47
CA VAL A 42 -3.96 -8.21 -0.86
C VAL A 42 -5.17 -7.61 -1.58
N THR A 43 -5.74 -6.53 -1.04
CA THR A 43 -6.88 -5.84 -1.64
C THR A 43 -6.55 -5.29 -3.03
N ALA A 44 -5.37 -4.67 -3.19
CA ALA A 44 -4.89 -4.21 -4.48
C ALA A 44 -4.73 -5.37 -5.49
N GLY A 45 -4.19 -6.50 -5.05
CA GLY A 45 -4.10 -7.71 -5.89
C GLY A 45 -5.47 -8.21 -6.35
N VAL A 46 -6.44 -8.26 -5.44
CA VAL A 46 -7.83 -8.64 -5.75
C VAL A 46 -8.48 -7.64 -6.71
N LEU A 47 -8.23 -6.34 -6.54
CA LEU A 47 -8.72 -5.29 -7.45
C LEU A 47 -8.13 -5.43 -8.85
N CYS A 48 -6.83 -5.72 -8.97
CA CYS A 48 -6.20 -5.99 -10.27
C CYS A 48 -6.81 -7.21 -10.96
N LEU A 49 -7.06 -8.30 -10.22
CA LEU A 49 -7.76 -9.47 -10.75
C LEU A 49 -9.19 -9.12 -11.18
N GLY A 50 -9.89 -8.29 -10.40
CA GLY A 50 -11.21 -7.79 -10.74
C GLY A 50 -11.25 -6.88 -11.98
N LEU A 51 -10.13 -6.20 -12.30
CA LEU A 51 -9.97 -5.39 -13.51
C LEU A 51 -9.75 -6.25 -14.76
N ILE A 52 -9.01 -7.35 -14.62
CA ILE A 52 -8.65 -8.24 -15.74
C ILE A 52 -9.80 -9.22 -16.05
N HIS A 53 -10.50 -9.70 -15.01
CA HIS A 53 -11.63 -10.61 -15.15
C HIS A 53 -12.92 -9.81 -15.43
N PRO A 54 -13.98 -10.37 -16.06
CA PRO A 54 -15.29 -9.73 -16.27
C PRO A 54 -16.02 -9.20 -15.01
N TRP A 55 -15.38 -9.23 -13.83
CA TRP A 55 -15.89 -8.64 -12.60
C TRP A 55 -16.08 -7.14 -12.70
N GLY A 56 -15.36 -6.44 -13.57
CA GLY A 56 -15.56 -5.02 -13.84
C GLY A 56 -16.92 -4.67 -14.45
N GLU A 57 -17.59 -5.65 -15.07
CA GLU A 57 -18.91 -5.48 -15.69
C GLU A 57 -20.01 -6.21 -14.92
N ARG A 58 -19.74 -7.39 -14.36
CA ARG A 58 -20.71 -8.17 -13.57
C ARG A 58 -20.12 -8.78 -12.33
N VAL A 59 -20.80 -8.59 -11.20
CA VAL A 59 -20.36 -9.15 -9.92
C VAL A 59 -20.40 -10.69 -9.97
N PRO A 60 -19.35 -11.40 -9.53
CA PRO A 60 -19.34 -12.87 -9.51
C PRO A 60 -20.52 -13.45 -8.72
N ARG A 61 -21.11 -14.52 -9.26
CA ARG A 61 -22.36 -15.14 -8.76
C ARG A 61 -22.23 -15.74 -7.35
N TRP A 62 -21.00 -15.97 -6.87
CA TRP A 62 -20.76 -16.49 -5.52
C TRP A 62 -20.83 -15.43 -4.43
N VAL A 63 -20.78 -14.12 -4.78
CA VAL A 63 -20.81 -13.04 -3.79
C VAL A 63 -22.22 -12.93 -3.20
N PRO A 64 -22.41 -13.23 -1.90
CA PRO A 64 -23.73 -13.17 -1.30
C PRO A 64 -24.25 -11.73 -1.37
N ARG A 65 -25.46 -11.53 -1.92
CA ARG A 65 -26.22 -10.26 -2.11
C ARG A 65 -25.98 -9.44 -3.39
N LEU A 66 -24.84 -9.55 -4.08
CA LEU A 66 -24.55 -8.69 -5.24
C LEU A 66 -24.31 -9.45 -6.55
N GLY A 67 -24.19 -10.78 -6.48
CA GLY A 67 -23.88 -11.64 -7.63
C GLY A 67 -24.86 -11.48 -8.80
N GLY A 68 -24.32 -11.24 -9.99
CA GLY A 68 -25.09 -11.13 -11.24
C GLY A 68 -25.58 -9.72 -11.60
N ARG A 69 -25.40 -8.71 -10.73
CA ARG A 69 -25.72 -7.31 -11.08
C ARG A 69 -24.59 -6.69 -11.91
N GLU A 70 -24.97 -5.81 -12.83
CA GLU A 70 -24.00 -5.01 -13.59
C GLU A 70 -23.39 -3.94 -12.67
N ILE A 71 -22.07 -3.84 -12.67
CA ILE A 71 -21.37 -2.84 -11.86
C ILE A 71 -21.46 -1.49 -12.59
N PRO A 72 -21.99 -0.43 -11.96
CA PRO A 72 -22.00 0.88 -12.57
C PRO A 72 -20.55 1.37 -12.77
N ARG A 73 -20.22 1.79 -14.00
CA ARG A 73 -18.90 2.32 -14.40
C ARG A 73 -18.32 3.39 -13.46
N LEU A 74 -19.18 4.13 -12.77
CA LEU A 74 -18.78 5.17 -11.81
C LEU A 74 -18.00 4.61 -10.62
N LEU A 75 -18.29 3.38 -10.16
CA LEU A 75 -17.62 2.81 -8.99
C LEU A 75 -16.12 2.60 -9.22
N PRO A 76 -15.68 1.84 -10.26
CA PRO A 76 -14.26 1.70 -10.56
C PRO A 76 -13.57 3.04 -10.84
N LEU A 77 -14.28 3.97 -11.50
CA LEU A 77 -13.75 5.30 -11.82
C LEU A 77 -13.47 6.12 -10.56
N VAL A 78 -14.43 6.17 -9.62
CA VAL A 78 -14.27 6.92 -8.37
C VAL A 78 -13.21 6.27 -7.50
N VAL A 79 -13.20 4.94 -7.38
CA VAL A 79 -12.19 4.23 -6.58
C VAL A 79 -10.78 4.43 -7.15
N GLY A 80 -10.62 4.23 -8.46
CA GLY A 80 -9.35 4.46 -9.15
C GLY A 80 -8.90 5.92 -9.10
N GLY A 81 -9.83 6.85 -9.34
CA GLY A 81 -9.58 8.29 -9.29
C GLY A 81 -9.17 8.76 -7.89
N THR A 82 -9.83 8.24 -6.85
CA THR A 82 -9.48 8.53 -5.45
C THR A 82 -8.09 7.99 -5.12
N GLY A 83 -7.79 6.75 -5.50
CA GLY A 83 -6.45 6.17 -5.31
C GLY A 83 -5.35 6.98 -6.00
N ASN A 84 -5.61 7.42 -7.23
CA ASN A 84 -4.69 8.27 -7.98
C ASN A 84 -4.49 9.65 -7.33
N ALA A 85 -5.56 10.28 -6.86
CA ALA A 85 -5.48 11.57 -6.15
C ALA A 85 -4.65 11.46 -4.86
N VAL A 86 -4.88 10.40 -4.08
CA VAL A 86 -4.08 10.11 -2.87
C VAL A 86 -2.61 9.89 -3.22
N LEU A 87 -2.32 9.15 -4.29
CA LEU A 87 -0.95 8.92 -4.75
C LEU A 87 -0.24 10.23 -5.11
N TYR A 88 -0.91 11.14 -5.82
CA TYR A 88 -0.38 12.46 -6.15
C TYR A 88 -0.16 13.32 -4.91
N LEU A 89 -1.06 13.27 -3.93
CA LEU A 89 -0.88 14.01 -2.67
C LEU A 89 0.35 13.53 -1.91
N ILE A 90 0.53 12.21 -1.78
CA ILE A 90 1.69 11.64 -1.09
C ILE A 90 2.99 11.98 -1.80
N ASN A 91 3.07 11.74 -3.12
CA ASN A 91 4.28 12.01 -3.90
C ASN A 91 4.57 13.50 -4.00
N GLY A 92 3.55 14.33 -4.22
CA GLY A 92 3.68 15.78 -4.27
C GLY A 92 4.17 16.34 -2.95
N ALA A 93 3.61 15.91 -1.81
CA ALA A 93 4.07 16.31 -0.49
C ALA A 93 5.53 15.89 -0.25
N LEU A 94 5.90 14.66 -0.62
CA LEU A 94 7.27 14.16 -0.50
C LEU A 94 8.24 14.97 -1.37
N ALA A 95 7.89 15.23 -2.62
CA ALA A 95 8.69 16.01 -3.55
C ALA A 95 8.87 17.46 -3.08
N ILE A 96 7.81 18.09 -2.57
CA ILE A 96 7.87 19.43 -1.96
C ILE A 96 8.78 19.42 -0.74
N ARG A 97 8.66 18.43 0.14
CA ARG A 97 9.50 18.31 1.34
C ARG A 97 10.97 18.14 0.98
N PHE A 98 11.29 17.24 0.06
CA PHE A 98 12.64 17.08 -0.44
C PHE A 98 13.15 18.38 -1.09
N GLY A 99 12.38 18.99 -1.98
CA GLY A 99 12.75 20.25 -2.63
C GLY A 99 13.01 21.37 -1.61
N ALA A 100 12.16 21.49 -0.59
CA ALA A 100 12.34 22.50 0.47
C ALA A 100 13.63 22.27 1.28
N VAL A 101 13.96 21.02 1.62
CA VAL A 101 15.21 20.69 2.32
C VAL A 101 16.43 20.98 1.44
N TRP A 102 16.39 20.61 0.16
CA TRP A 102 17.47 20.88 -0.80
C TRP A 102 17.70 22.37 -1.06
N LEU A 103 16.63 23.18 -1.00
CA LEU A 103 16.71 24.64 -1.15
C LEU A 103 17.06 25.37 0.16
N GLY A 104 17.29 24.65 1.27
CA GLY A 104 17.57 25.24 2.58
C GLY A 104 16.38 25.96 3.22
N LEU A 105 15.15 25.69 2.74
CA LEU A 105 13.91 26.27 3.26
C LEU A 105 13.34 25.49 4.45
N ALA A 106 13.85 24.29 4.72
CA ALA A 106 13.43 23.42 5.82
C ALA A 106 14.60 22.59 6.34
N ASP A 107 14.64 22.36 7.65
CA ASP A 107 15.60 21.43 8.26
C ASP A 107 15.23 19.99 7.91
N GLY A 108 16.22 19.21 7.47
CA GLY A 108 16.02 17.81 7.13
C GLY A 108 17.31 17.16 6.62
N TRP A 109 17.36 15.83 6.72
CA TRP A 109 18.51 15.06 6.27
C TRP A 109 18.70 15.19 4.76
N THR A 110 19.89 15.63 4.34
CA THR A 110 20.30 15.61 2.93
C THR A 110 21.31 14.48 2.70
N PRO A 111 21.27 13.78 1.56
CA PRO A 111 22.26 12.73 1.25
C PRO A 111 23.71 13.22 1.27
N ALA A 112 23.94 14.52 1.12
CA ALA A 112 25.25 15.15 1.20
C ALA A 112 25.86 15.11 2.61
N GLU A 113 25.05 15.06 3.66
CA GLU A 113 25.53 14.98 5.05
C GLU A 113 26.22 13.64 5.36
N GLY A 114 25.88 12.57 4.62
CA GLY A 114 26.48 11.25 4.80
C GLY A 114 27.77 11.01 4.01
N MET A 115 28.26 12.01 3.26
CA MET A 115 29.46 11.91 2.40
C MET A 115 30.72 12.56 3.01
N ASN A 116 30.61 13.11 4.22
CA ASN A 116 31.72 13.64 5.03
C ASN A 116 32.09 12.67 6.15
#